data_AF-A0A239QP99-F1
#
_entry.id   AF-A0A239QP99-F1
#
_cell.length_a   1.000
_cell.length_b   1.000
_cell.length_c   1.000
_cell.angle_alpha   90.00
_cell.angle_beta   90.00
_cell.angle_gamma   90.00
#
_symmetry.space_group_name_H-M   'P 1'
#
loop_
_entity.id
_entity.type
_entity.pdbx_description
1 polymer ?
#
loop_
_entity_poly.entity_id
_entity_poly.type
_entity_poly.pdbx_seq_one_letter_code
_entity_poly.pdbx_strand_id
1 'polypeptide(L)'
;MSDQYNSPMDQNEFMKRMKAIASDLWGGVMPVATTEAPAAAEPAQPKPAVKETEKPGTEIKNLWKTADESIDWTDALSHSTPADGLTSLKMWSFYHKHAEKVLAGDLDAYTEVLQKANPLGELTDYAENISMRAMSASKLESTFICKAGYMEKNRKLYLSAMGLRIARDLLACLPVEEVTVKGEYAGETVFTATYPRLQLLHRNFMFVDPVELSAECGAEFKGI
;
A
#
# COMPACT_ATOMS: atom_id res chain seq x y z
N MET A 1 -26.26 -48.67 5.92
CA MET A 1 -25.82 -47.35 6.40
C MET A 1 -24.37 -47.20 5.96
N SER A 2 -24.10 -47.08 4.66
CA SER A 2 -23.95 -45.83 3.90
C SER A 2 -22.73 -44.99 4.33
N ASP A 3 -21.55 -45.56 4.14
CA ASP A 3 -20.28 -44.82 4.03
C ASP A 3 -20.10 -44.35 2.58
N GLN A 4 -20.57 -43.15 2.29
CA GLN A 4 -20.22 -42.42 1.07
C GLN A 4 -20.27 -40.95 1.42
N TYR A 5 -19.13 -40.34 1.74
CA TYR A 5 -18.80 -38.92 1.48
C TYR A 5 -17.43 -38.62 2.07
N ASN A 6 -16.38 -39.03 1.36
CA ASN A 6 -15.11 -38.32 1.43
C ASN A 6 -14.33 -38.55 0.13
N SER A 7 -14.67 -37.79 -0.91
CA SER A 7 -13.78 -37.57 -2.05
C SER A 7 -13.28 -36.13 -1.98
N PRO A 8 -11.95 -35.90 -2.00
CA PRO A 8 -11.42 -34.55 -2.12
C PRO A 8 -11.88 -33.96 -3.46
N MET A 9 -12.42 -32.76 -3.42
CA MET A 9 -12.90 -32.04 -4.59
C MET A 9 -11.76 -31.91 -5.61
N ASP A 10 -11.97 -32.40 -6.83
CA ASP A 10 -10.98 -32.29 -7.92
C ASP A 10 -10.69 -30.80 -8.18
N GLN A 11 -9.41 -30.43 -8.15
CA GLN A 11 -8.96 -29.06 -8.38
C GLN A 11 -9.42 -28.52 -9.74
N ASN A 12 -9.58 -29.39 -10.74
CA ASN A 12 -10.13 -28.98 -12.04
C ASN A 12 -11.62 -28.62 -11.97
N GLU A 13 -12.40 -29.29 -11.14
CA GLU A 13 -13.82 -29.02 -10.96
C GLU A 13 -14.04 -27.74 -10.14
N PHE A 14 -13.18 -27.49 -9.14
CA PHE A 14 -13.13 -26.24 -8.40
C PHE A 14 -12.81 -25.04 -9.32
N MET A 15 -11.78 -25.17 -10.17
CA MET A 15 -11.40 -24.11 -11.12
C MET A 15 -12.48 -23.87 -12.19
N LYS A 16 -13.21 -24.90 -12.61
CA LYS A 16 -14.32 -24.77 -13.56
C LYS A 16 -15.50 -24.01 -12.95
N ARG A 17 -15.81 -24.25 -11.67
CA ARG A 17 -16.83 -23.50 -10.92
C ARG A 17 -16.42 -22.04 -10.69
N MET A 18 -15.15 -21.78 -10.37
CA MET A 18 -14.64 -20.41 -10.26
C MET A 18 -14.70 -19.63 -11.59
N LYS A 19 -14.40 -20.28 -12.72
CA LYS A 19 -14.52 -19.65 -14.04
C LYS A 19 -15.96 -19.32 -14.42
N ALA A 20 -16.92 -20.17 -14.03
CA ALA A 20 -18.34 -19.88 -14.25
C ALA A 20 -18.81 -18.66 -13.44
N ILE A 21 -18.36 -18.54 -12.17
CA ILE A 21 -18.66 -17.39 -11.31
C ILE A 21 -18.03 -16.10 -11.86
N ALA A 22 -16.80 -16.17 -12.38
CA ALA A 22 -16.14 -15.02 -13.02
C ALA A 22 -16.83 -14.58 -14.32
N SER A 23 -17.44 -15.51 -15.06
CA SER A 23 -18.20 -15.21 -16.29
C SER A 23 -19.56 -14.57 -16.01
N ASP A 24 -20.20 -14.86 -14.89
CA ASP A 24 -21.48 -14.26 -14.49
C ASP A 24 -21.32 -12.86 -13.85
N LEU A 25 -20.15 -12.57 -13.27
CA LEU A 25 -19.83 -11.26 -12.68
C LEU A 25 -19.35 -10.22 -13.72
N TRP A 26 -18.93 -10.67 -14.91
CA TRP A 26 -18.55 -9.83 -16.05
C TRP A 26 -19.42 -10.17 -17.28
N GLY A 27 -20.72 -9.98 -17.12
CA GLY A 27 -21.68 -10.04 -18.22
C GLY A 27 -21.31 -9.07 -19.35
N GLY A 28 -20.85 -9.64 -20.46
CA GLY A 28 -21.29 -9.32 -21.81
C GLY A 28 -21.02 -7.91 -22.34
N VAL A 29 -19.90 -7.75 -23.05
CA VAL A 29 -19.86 -6.89 -24.25
C VAL A 29 -19.13 -7.67 -25.34
N MET A 30 -19.90 -8.33 -26.21
CA MET A 30 -19.40 -8.84 -27.48
C MET A 30 -19.35 -7.69 -28.49
N PRO A 31 -18.30 -7.55 -29.30
CA PRO A 31 -18.40 -6.72 -30.49
C PRO A 31 -19.31 -7.42 -31.52
N VAL A 32 -20.21 -6.62 -32.10
CA VAL A 32 -21.09 -7.00 -33.20
C VAL A 32 -20.26 -7.54 -34.37
N ALA A 33 -20.51 -8.78 -34.76
CA ALA A 33 -19.99 -9.33 -36.01
C ALA A 33 -20.77 -8.72 -37.17
N THR A 34 -20.12 -7.85 -37.95
CA THR A 34 -20.60 -7.49 -39.28
C THR A 34 -19.89 -8.37 -40.30
N THR A 35 -20.66 -9.19 -40.99
CA THR A 35 -20.24 -9.96 -42.16
C THR A 35 -19.92 -9.02 -43.32
N GLU A 36 -18.71 -9.12 -43.88
CA GLU A 36 -18.43 -8.91 -45.31
C GLU A 36 -17.01 -9.37 -45.65
N ALA A 37 -16.84 -10.01 -46.80
CA ALA A 37 -15.57 -10.48 -47.36
C ALA A 37 -15.33 -9.80 -48.74
N PRO A 38 -14.15 -9.94 -49.37
CA PRO A 38 -12.89 -9.27 -49.07
C PRO A 38 -12.46 -8.35 -50.24
N ALA A 39 -11.78 -7.23 -49.98
CA ALA A 39 -11.10 -6.48 -51.05
C ALA A 39 -9.94 -5.59 -50.57
N ALA A 40 -8.82 -5.73 -51.29
CA ALA A 40 -7.74 -4.78 -51.52
C ALA A 40 -6.84 -4.35 -50.35
N ALA A 41 -5.55 -4.66 -50.50
CA ALA A 41 -4.45 -4.17 -49.69
C ALA A 41 -4.07 -2.73 -50.08
N GLU A 42 -3.87 -1.87 -49.08
CA GLU A 42 -3.20 -0.57 -49.20
C GLU A 42 -2.39 -0.27 -47.91
N PRO A 43 -1.36 0.60 -47.98
CA PRO A 43 -0.10 0.43 -47.28
C PRO A 43 -0.11 0.83 -45.79
N ALA A 44 0.69 0.08 -45.00
CA ALA A 44 0.88 0.30 -43.59
C ALA A 44 1.45 1.70 -43.27
N GLN A 45 0.66 2.50 -42.56
CA GLN A 45 1.16 3.69 -41.87
C GLN A 45 2.07 3.27 -40.70
N PRO A 46 3.16 4.01 -40.42
CA PRO A 46 4.03 3.68 -39.30
C PRO A 46 3.27 3.82 -37.99
N LYS A 47 3.13 2.70 -37.25
CA LYS A 47 2.62 2.71 -35.87
C LYS A 47 3.44 3.73 -35.07
N PRO A 48 2.79 4.63 -34.29
CA PRO A 48 3.51 5.48 -33.37
C PRO A 48 4.36 4.59 -32.45
N ALA A 49 5.62 4.96 -32.29
CA ALA A 49 6.57 4.27 -31.44
C ALA A 49 5.91 3.97 -30.09
N VAL A 50 5.80 2.68 -29.78
CA VAL A 50 5.43 2.20 -28.46
C VAL A 50 6.44 2.85 -27.51
N LYS A 51 5.98 3.79 -26.67
CA LYS A 51 6.77 4.26 -25.53
C LYS A 51 7.22 3.00 -24.81
N GLU A 52 8.53 2.78 -24.72
CA GLU A 52 9.10 1.72 -23.90
C GLU A 52 8.42 1.78 -22.53
N THR A 53 7.63 0.76 -22.22
CA THR A 53 7.16 0.53 -20.87
C THR A 53 8.40 0.41 -20.00
N GLU A 54 8.59 1.37 -19.11
CA GLU A 54 9.71 1.38 -18.17
C GLU A 54 9.79 0.02 -17.48
N LYS A 55 10.99 -0.56 -17.43
CA LYS A 55 11.19 -1.88 -16.82
C LYS A 55 10.88 -1.81 -15.31
N PRO A 56 10.29 -2.86 -14.72
CA PRO A 56 10.09 -2.93 -13.28
C PRO A 56 11.45 -2.80 -12.56
N GLY A 57 11.52 -1.87 -11.59
CA GLY A 57 12.74 -1.50 -10.87
C GLY A 57 13.22 -0.05 -11.03
N THR A 58 12.66 0.73 -11.97
CA THR A 58 12.78 2.21 -11.98
C THR A 58 11.68 2.91 -11.16
N GLU A 59 10.71 2.14 -10.68
CA GLU A 59 9.43 2.57 -10.08
C GLU A 59 9.54 3.10 -8.64
N ILE A 60 10.66 2.87 -7.95
CA ILE A 60 10.88 3.41 -6.60
C ILE A 60 11.13 4.93 -6.62
N LYS A 61 11.51 5.48 -7.78
CA LYS A 61 11.77 6.91 -7.94
C LYS A 61 10.49 7.66 -7.60
N ASN A 62 10.56 8.49 -6.57
CA ASN A 62 9.47 9.31 -6.05
C ASN A 62 8.47 8.62 -5.11
N LEU A 63 8.66 7.35 -4.73
CA LEU A 63 7.73 6.68 -3.80
C LEU A 63 7.51 7.49 -2.52
N TRP A 64 8.57 8.08 -1.97
CA TRP A 64 8.52 8.89 -0.74
C TRP A 64 7.91 10.28 -0.93
N LYS A 65 7.58 10.72 -2.16
CA LYS A 65 7.08 12.07 -2.43
C LYS A 65 5.60 12.19 -2.14
N THR A 66 4.83 11.15 -2.43
CA THR A 66 3.41 11.05 -2.08
C THR A 66 3.25 10.46 -0.69
N ALA A 67 2.15 10.78 -0.01
CA ALA A 67 1.67 10.16 1.22
C ALA A 67 0.15 10.39 1.33
N ASP A 68 -0.50 9.62 2.19
CA ASP A 68 -1.89 9.86 2.56
C ASP A 68 -2.08 11.24 3.21
N GLU A 69 -3.29 11.79 3.07
CA GLU A 69 -3.70 12.98 3.82
C GLU A 69 -3.92 12.62 5.29
N SER A 70 -3.54 13.53 6.19
CA SER A 70 -3.68 13.28 7.63
C SER A 70 -5.15 13.30 8.04
N ILE A 71 -5.55 12.30 8.81
CA ILE A 71 -6.87 12.25 9.41
C ILE A 71 -6.89 13.23 10.59
N ASP A 72 -7.77 14.22 10.53
CA ASP A 72 -8.04 15.09 11.67
C ASP A 72 -8.99 14.40 12.65
N TRP A 73 -8.41 13.73 13.64
CA TRP A 73 -9.17 13.01 14.66
C TRP A 73 -9.98 13.93 15.59
N THR A 74 -9.59 15.20 15.73
CA THR A 74 -10.36 16.18 16.52
C THR A 74 -11.60 16.60 15.75
N ASP A 75 -11.47 16.80 14.44
CA ASP A 75 -12.58 17.06 13.55
C ASP A 75 -13.53 15.86 13.47
N ALA A 76 -12.98 14.66 13.29
CA ALA A 76 -13.74 13.42 13.32
C ALA A 76 -14.50 13.23 14.63
N LEU A 77 -13.96 13.65 15.78
CA LEU A 77 -14.68 13.62 17.06
C LEU A 77 -15.83 14.64 17.11
N SER A 78 -15.58 15.84 16.58
CA SER A 78 -16.47 17.01 16.75
C SER A 78 -17.61 17.06 15.74
N HIS A 79 -17.44 16.48 14.55
CA HIS A 79 -18.39 16.56 13.45
C HIS A 79 -18.85 15.18 12.98
N SER A 80 -20.17 15.03 12.82
CA SER A 80 -20.79 13.78 12.36
C SER A 80 -20.72 13.54 10.85
N THR A 81 -20.30 14.55 10.08
CA THR A 81 -20.15 14.51 8.62
C THR A 81 -18.80 15.07 8.19
N PRO A 82 -18.19 14.54 7.12
CA PRO A 82 -16.88 15.01 6.65
C PRO A 82 -16.97 16.43 6.11
N ALA A 83 -16.04 17.30 6.52
CA ALA A 83 -15.93 18.67 6.01
C ALA A 83 -15.01 18.77 4.78
N ASP A 84 -14.21 17.73 4.52
CA ASP A 84 -13.16 17.72 3.48
C ASP A 84 -13.69 17.50 2.05
N GLY A 85 -14.90 16.96 1.88
CA GLY A 85 -15.45 16.58 0.58
C GLY A 85 -14.72 15.43 -0.12
N LEU A 86 -13.74 14.80 0.54
CA LEU A 86 -12.90 13.72 0.01
C LEU A 86 -13.22 12.39 0.71
N THR A 87 -13.49 12.43 2.01
CA THR A 87 -13.75 11.24 2.80
C THR A 87 -15.19 10.77 2.58
N SER A 88 -15.36 9.52 2.14
CA SER A 88 -16.71 8.95 2.01
C SER A 88 -17.45 8.93 3.35
N LEU A 89 -18.76 9.17 3.34
CA LEU A 89 -19.58 9.17 4.56
C LEU A 89 -19.43 7.90 5.39
N LYS A 90 -19.26 6.74 4.74
CA LYS A 90 -19.05 5.44 5.39
C LYS A 90 -17.72 5.39 6.14
N MET A 91 -16.62 5.87 5.54
CA MET A 91 -15.33 5.94 6.22
C MET A 91 -15.34 6.99 7.32
N TRP A 92 -15.96 8.15 7.08
CA TRP A 92 -16.12 9.19 8.09
C TRP A 92 -16.88 8.68 9.32
N SER A 93 -18.01 7.99 9.12
CA SER A 93 -18.77 7.39 10.24
C SER A 93 -17.93 6.38 11.02
N PHE A 94 -17.02 5.67 10.36
CA PHE A 94 -16.07 4.79 11.04
C PHE A 94 -15.07 5.62 11.86
N TYR A 95 -14.46 6.67 11.30
CA TYR A 95 -13.53 7.53 12.06
C TYR A 95 -14.22 8.23 13.23
N HIS A 96 -15.38 8.82 13.02
CA HIS A 96 -16.19 9.46 14.06
C HIS A 96 -16.46 8.51 15.24
N LYS A 97 -16.82 7.25 14.95
CA LYS A 97 -17.05 6.22 15.98
C LYS A 97 -15.78 5.89 16.80
N HIS A 98 -14.59 6.01 16.23
CA HIS A 98 -13.33 5.63 16.88
C HIS A 98 -12.55 6.83 17.44
N ALA A 99 -12.93 8.06 17.09
CA ALA A 99 -12.15 9.26 17.34
C ALA A 99 -11.82 9.46 18.84
N GLU A 100 -12.80 9.28 19.73
CA GLU A 100 -12.59 9.39 21.18
C GLU A 100 -11.49 8.42 21.67
N LYS A 101 -11.60 7.15 21.29
CA LYS A 101 -10.64 6.11 21.68
C LYS A 101 -9.26 6.33 21.08
N VAL A 102 -9.22 6.76 19.82
CA VAL A 102 -7.97 7.05 19.11
C VAL A 102 -7.23 8.22 19.78
N LEU A 103 -7.95 9.29 20.12
CA LEU A 103 -7.39 10.43 20.85
C LEU A 103 -6.99 10.08 22.29
N ALA A 104 -7.64 9.09 22.91
CA ALA A 104 -7.27 8.56 24.22
C ALA A 104 -6.07 7.59 24.17
N GLY A 105 -5.54 7.26 22.99
CA GLY A 105 -4.40 6.35 22.84
C GLY A 105 -4.74 4.86 22.99
N ASP A 106 -5.99 4.46 22.74
CA ASP A 106 -6.44 3.07 22.78
C ASP A 106 -5.82 2.24 21.64
N LEU A 107 -5.03 1.22 21.99
CA LEU A 107 -4.30 0.41 21.01
C LEU A 107 -5.18 -0.56 20.23
N ASP A 108 -6.31 -0.99 20.79
CA ASP A 108 -7.27 -1.83 20.08
C ASP A 108 -7.96 -0.99 19.01
N ALA A 109 -8.33 0.25 19.34
CA ALA A 109 -8.85 1.20 18.36
C ALA A 109 -7.82 1.50 17.25
N TYR A 110 -6.53 1.68 17.59
CA TYR A 110 -5.47 1.84 16.58
C TYR A 110 -5.40 0.63 15.65
N THR A 111 -5.49 -0.58 16.20
CA THR A 111 -5.46 -1.81 15.41
C THR A 111 -6.66 -1.91 14.47
N GLU A 112 -7.87 -1.63 14.96
CA GLU A 112 -9.09 -1.62 14.14
C GLU A 112 -9.01 -0.58 13.01
N VAL A 113 -8.50 0.62 13.30
CA VAL A 113 -8.31 1.68 12.31
C VAL A 113 -7.29 1.27 11.25
N LEU A 114 -6.12 0.75 11.64
CA LEU A 114 -5.09 0.31 10.68
C LEU A 114 -5.60 -0.79 9.75
N GLN A 115 -6.36 -1.75 10.28
CA GLN A 115 -6.98 -2.80 9.47
C GLN A 115 -8.03 -2.26 8.51
N LYS A 116 -8.83 -1.28 8.95
CA LYS A 116 -9.93 -0.75 8.17
C LYS A 116 -9.48 0.25 7.09
N ALA A 117 -8.59 1.17 7.45
CA ALA A 117 -8.05 2.18 6.56
C ALA A 117 -7.03 1.59 5.59
N ASN A 118 -6.28 0.58 6.03
CA ASN A 118 -5.24 -0.09 5.24
C ASN A 118 -4.28 0.91 4.54
N PRO A 119 -3.62 1.81 5.30
CA PRO A 119 -2.86 2.94 4.72
C PRO A 119 -1.65 2.47 3.88
N LEU A 120 -1.15 1.26 4.10
CA LEU A 120 0.00 0.71 3.38
C LEU A 120 -0.41 -0.20 2.22
N GLY A 121 -1.70 -0.26 1.88
CA GLY A 121 -2.24 -1.20 0.90
C GLY A 121 -1.61 -1.07 -0.48
N GLU A 122 -1.28 0.14 -0.93
CA GLU A 122 -0.62 0.38 -2.21
C GLU A 122 0.88 -0.01 -2.23
N LEU A 123 1.48 -0.24 -1.07
CA LEU A 123 2.90 -0.57 -0.95
C LEU A 123 3.19 -2.07 -1.14
N THR A 124 2.16 -2.91 -1.24
CA THR A 124 2.31 -4.37 -1.46
C THR A 124 2.98 -4.70 -2.80
N ASP A 125 2.98 -3.78 -3.75
CA ASP A 125 3.71 -3.95 -5.02
C ASP A 125 5.22 -3.82 -4.84
N TYR A 126 5.69 -3.18 -3.76
CA TYR A 126 7.10 -2.91 -3.49
C TYR A 126 7.71 -3.83 -2.41
N ALA A 127 6.90 -4.55 -1.64
CA ALA A 127 7.33 -5.48 -0.61
C ALA A 127 6.65 -6.85 -0.76
N GLU A 128 7.26 -7.93 -0.27
CA GLU A 128 6.63 -9.25 -0.24
C GLU A 128 5.53 -9.31 0.82
N ASN A 129 5.73 -8.60 1.93
CA ASN A 129 4.78 -8.47 3.02
C ASN A 129 5.05 -7.13 3.75
N ILE A 130 4.01 -6.54 4.32
CA ILE A 130 4.11 -5.41 5.23
C ILE A 130 3.22 -5.70 6.44
N SER A 131 3.80 -5.58 7.63
CA SER A 131 3.11 -5.71 8.90
C SER A 131 3.19 -4.41 9.69
N MET A 132 2.20 -4.17 10.54
CA MET A 132 2.08 -2.98 11.37
C MET A 132 1.65 -3.41 12.77
N ARG A 133 2.13 -2.69 13.78
CA ARG A 133 1.78 -2.91 15.18
C ARG A 133 1.76 -1.59 15.94
N ALA A 134 0.73 -1.41 16.76
CA ALA A 134 0.71 -0.38 17.78
C ALA A 134 1.55 -0.83 18.99
N MET A 135 2.61 -0.08 19.29
CA MET A 135 3.51 -0.38 20.41
C MET A 135 3.09 0.36 21.68
N SER A 136 2.57 1.58 21.51
CA SER A 136 2.01 2.43 22.57
C SER A 136 1.16 3.54 21.94
N ALA A 137 0.53 4.36 22.78
CA ALA A 137 -0.26 5.51 22.31
C ALA A 137 0.56 6.51 21.46
N SER A 138 1.89 6.57 21.64
CA SER A 138 2.75 7.49 20.88
C SER A 138 3.60 6.79 19.81
N LYS A 139 3.55 5.47 19.67
CA LYS A 139 4.50 4.72 18.83
C LYS A 139 3.86 3.60 18.01
N LEU A 140 4.18 3.57 16.72
CA LEU A 140 3.92 2.43 15.85
C LEU A 140 5.23 1.78 15.40
N GLU A 141 5.16 0.48 15.12
CA GLU A 141 6.21 -0.25 14.41
C GLU A 141 5.64 -0.84 13.12
N SER A 142 6.42 -0.79 12.04
CA SER A 142 6.13 -1.52 10.82
C SER A 142 7.34 -2.30 10.33
N THR A 143 7.11 -3.52 9.88
CA THR A 143 8.14 -4.36 9.26
C THR A 143 7.70 -4.74 7.86
N PHE A 144 8.55 -4.47 6.87
CA PHE A 144 8.35 -4.92 5.49
C PHE A 144 9.41 -5.95 5.08
N ILE A 145 8.97 -6.97 4.34
CA ILE A 145 9.86 -7.96 3.73
C ILE A 145 10.24 -7.47 2.34
N CYS A 146 11.53 -7.29 2.12
CA CYS A 146 12.11 -6.71 0.91
C CYS A 146 12.00 -7.69 -0.26
N LYS A 147 11.57 -7.18 -1.43
CA LYS A 147 11.63 -7.93 -2.69
C LYS A 147 13.06 -7.93 -3.25
N ALA A 148 13.58 -9.10 -3.63
CA ALA A 148 14.96 -9.26 -4.11
C ALA A 148 15.33 -8.31 -5.26
N GLY A 149 14.43 -8.12 -6.24
CA GLY A 149 14.69 -7.25 -7.40
C GLY A 149 14.98 -5.78 -7.05
N TYR A 150 14.44 -5.28 -5.94
CA TYR A 150 14.74 -3.92 -5.43
C TYR A 150 16.00 -3.88 -4.55
N MET A 151 16.37 -5.01 -3.95
CA MET A 151 17.58 -5.11 -3.11
C MET A 151 18.86 -5.15 -3.94
N GLU A 152 18.80 -5.72 -5.15
CA GLU A 152 19.92 -5.78 -6.09
C GLU A 152 20.27 -4.42 -6.71
N LYS A 153 19.30 -3.50 -6.77
CA LYS A 153 19.43 -2.20 -7.45
C LYS A 153 19.15 -1.06 -6.48
N ASN A 154 20.17 -0.28 -6.14
CA ASN A 154 20.06 0.92 -5.29
C ASN A 154 19.42 0.63 -3.93
N ARG A 155 19.92 -0.40 -3.24
CA ARG A 155 19.44 -0.88 -1.93
C ARG A 155 19.12 0.23 -0.91
N LYS A 156 20.03 1.19 -0.71
CA LYS A 156 19.81 2.30 0.26
C LYS A 156 18.60 3.15 -0.11
N LEU A 157 18.46 3.48 -1.39
CA LEU A 157 17.33 4.27 -1.89
C LEU A 157 16.02 3.52 -1.68
N TYR A 158 15.97 2.23 -2.02
CA TYR A 158 14.80 1.39 -1.79
C TYR A 158 14.36 1.37 -0.32
N LEU A 159 15.29 1.03 0.57
CA LEU A 159 15.01 0.91 2.00
C LEU A 159 14.54 2.25 2.60
N SER A 160 15.20 3.35 2.23
CA SER A 160 14.87 4.68 2.74
C SER A 160 13.54 5.21 2.17
N ALA A 161 13.28 4.98 0.88
CA ALA A 161 12.03 5.37 0.24
C ALA A 161 10.83 4.63 0.83
N MET A 162 10.95 3.31 1.01
CA MET A 162 9.94 2.49 1.69
C MET A 162 9.74 2.95 3.13
N GLY A 163 10.84 3.14 3.87
CA GLY A 163 10.82 3.60 5.26
C GLY A 163 10.06 4.92 5.43
N LEU A 164 10.39 5.92 4.61
CA LEU A 164 9.73 7.22 4.65
C LEU A 164 8.26 7.14 4.23
N ARG A 165 7.94 6.42 3.15
CA ARG A 165 6.55 6.29 2.68
C ARG A 165 5.67 5.63 3.74
N ILE A 166 6.12 4.50 4.30
CA ILE A 166 5.43 3.79 5.38
C ILE A 166 5.24 4.71 6.59
N ALA A 167 6.30 5.38 7.04
CA ALA A 167 6.21 6.24 8.21
C ALA A 167 5.22 7.38 8.00
N ARG A 168 5.25 8.03 6.83
CA ARG A 168 4.34 9.13 6.50
C ARG A 168 2.88 8.70 6.48
N ASP A 169 2.55 7.56 5.85
CA ASP A 169 1.18 7.07 5.78
C ASP A 169 0.65 6.66 7.17
N LEU A 170 1.49 6.03 7.98
CA LEU A 170 1.12 5.67 9.35
C LEU A 170 0.92 6.90 10.24
N LEU A 171 1.75 7.93 10.08
CA LEU A 171 1.59 9.21 10.76
C LEU A 171 0.37 9.99 10.25
N ALA A 172 0.02 9.87 8.97
CA ALA A 172 -1.21 10.45 8.44
C ALA A 172 -2.45 9.76 9.03
N CYS A 173 -2.39 8.44 9.19
CA CYS A 173 -3.51 7.64 9.67
C CYS A 173 -3.77 7.79 11.18
N LEU A 174 -2.75 7.76 12.04
CA LEU A 174 -2.92 7.76 13.50
C LEU A 174 -2.16 8.90 14.17
N PRO A 175 -2.65 9.45 15.30
CA PRO A 175 -2.04 10.60 15.98
C PRO A 175 -0.83 10.22 16.86
N VAL A 176 0.01 9.31 16.38
CA VAL A 176 1.24 8.89 17.08
C VAL A 176 2.37 9.89 16.85
N GLU A 177 3.35 9.90 17.76
CA GLU A 177 4.49 10.83 17.72
C GLU A 177 5.65 10.30 16.89
N GLU A 178 5.80 8.97 16.79
CA GLU A 178 6.88 8.35 16.01
C GLU A 178 6.47 7.00 15.42
N VAL A 179 7.17 6.63 14.35
CA VAL A 179 7.05 5.33 13.69
C VAL A 179 8.43 4.73 13.49
N THR A 180 8.65 3.53 14.00
CA THR A 180 9.83 2.72 13.68
C THR A 180 9.53 1.83 12.49
N VAL A 181 10.35 1.88 11.45
CA VAL A 181 10.23 1.03 10.27
C VAL A 181 11.44 0.12 10.16
N LYS A 182 11.17 -1.18 9.97
CA LYS A 182 12.17 -2.23 9.77
C LYS A 182 12.01 -2.83 8.38
N GLY A 183 13.14 -3.04 7.70
CA GLY A 183 13.21 -3.79 6.45
C GLY A 183 13.91 -5.11 6.68
N GLU A 184 13.28 -6.22 6.29
CA GLU A 184 13.85 -7.57 6.37
C GLU A 184 14.17 -8.11 5.00
N TYR A 185 15.32 -8.77 4.85
CA TYR A 185 15.70 -9.45 3.62
C TYR A 185 16.45 -10.73 3.96
N ALA A 186 16.05 -11.83 3.31
CA ALA A 186 16.59 -13.17 3.56
C ALA A 186 16.56 -13.59 5.05
N GLY A 187 15.53 -13.15 5.80
CA GLY A 187 15.36 -13.46 7.22
C GLY A 187 16.20 -12.60 8.18
N GLU A 188 16.93 -11.61 7.69
CA GLU A 188 17.67 -10.66 8.53
C GLU A 188 17.09 -9.25 8.43
N THR A 189 17.07 -8.53 9.55
CA THR A 189 16.81 -7.08 9.55
C THR A 189 18.00 -6.36 8.91
N VAL A 190 17.73 -5.73 7.76
CA VAL A 190 18.72 -5.03 6.95
C VAL A 190 18.60 -3.51 7.03
N PHE A 191 17.48 -3.03 7.57
CA PHE A 191 17.16 -1.63 7.72
C PHE A 191 16.35 -1.40 8.99
N THR A 192 16.72 -0.38 9.76
CA THR A 192 15.89 0.14 10.86
C THR A 192 16.00 1.66 10.84
N ALA A 193 14.87 2.36 10.92
CA ALA A 193 14.84 3.81 11.10
C ALA A 193 13.64 4.19 11.98
N THR A 194 13.80 5.21 12.82
CA THR A 194 12.72 5.74 13.64
C THR A 194 12.43 7.16 13.20
N TYR A 195 11.20 7.42 12.77
CA TYR A 195 10.78 8.68 12.18
C TYR A 195 9.87 9.43 13.16
N PRO A 196 10.37 10.48 13.83
CA PRO A 196 9.53 11.34 14.65
C PRO A 196 8.66 12.23 13.75
N ARG A 197 7.38 12.37 14.07
CA ARG A 197 6.42 13.23 13.37
C ARG A 197 6.98 14.63 13.14
N LEU A 198 7.55 15.23 14.19
CA LEU A 198 8.08 16.60 14.15
C LEU A 198 9.21 16.77 13.13
N GLN A 199 10.02 15.74 12.87
CA GLN A 199 11.07 15.82 11.86
C GLN A 199 10.51 15.81 10.42
N LEU A 200 9.31 15.27 10.22
CA LEU A 200 8.67 15.15 8.91
C LEU A 200 7.65 16.26 8.60
N LEU A 201 7.03 16.87 9.62
CA LEU A 201 5.83 17.74 9.51
C LEU A 201 6.01 19.01 8.66
N HIS A 202 7.25 19.46 8.42
CA HIS A 202 7.56 20.66 7.62
C HIS A 202 8.49 20.40 6.44
N ARG A 203 8.68 19.14 6.05
CA ARG A 203 9.55 18.79 4.93
C ARG A 203 8.77 18.87 3.62
N ASN A 204 9.37 19.52 2.62
CA ASN A 204 8.88 19.42 1.25
C ASN A 204 9.49 18.19 0.58
N PHE A 205 8.76 17.07 0.62
CA PHE A 205 9.23 15.78 0.12
C PHE A 205 9.55 15.76 -1.39
N MET A 206 9.12 16.77 -2.16
CA MET A 206 9.52 16.90 -3.57
C MET A 206 11.03 17.10 -3.75
N PHE A 207 11.69 17.68 -2.74
CA PHE A 207 13.12 18.02 -2.75
C PHE A 207 13.94 17.26 -1.71
N VAL A 208 13.31 16.33 -0.98
CA VAL A 208 13.99 15.49 0.01
C VAL A 208 14.76 14.38 -0.70
N ASP A 209 16.04 14.22 -0.36
CA ASP A 209 16.76 12.97 -0.57
C ASP A 209 16.33 11.98 0.53
N PRO A 210 15.74 10.83 0.18
CA PRO A 210 15.23 9.90 1.17
C PRO A 210 16.33 9.25 2.00
N VAL A 211 17.51 9.01 1.43
CA VAL A 211 18.63 8.37 2.13
C VAL A 211 19.22 9.32 3.16
N GLU A 212 19.39 10.59 2.82
CA GLU A 212 19.87 11.62 3.74
C GLU A 212 18.88 11.83 4.89
N LEU A 213 17.59 11.99 4.60
CA LEU A 213 16.59 12.18 5.64
C LEU A 213 16.44 10.94 6.54
N SER A 214 16.45 9.73 5.98
CA SER A 214 16.46 8.52 6.80
C SER A 214 17.70 8.47 7.71
N ALA A 215 18.87 8.91 7.24
CA ALA A 215 20.06 9.01 8.08
C ALA A 215 19.93 10.07 9.20
N GLU A 216 19.32 11.23 8.93
CA GLU A 216 18.97 12.22 9.97
C GLU A 216 18.03 11.61 11.03
N CYS A 217 17.14 10.72 10.62
CA CYS A 217 16.24 9.94 11.48
C CYS A 217 16.90 8.69 12.09
N GLY A 218 18.24 8.60 12.06
CA GLY A 218 19.00 7.51 12.69
C GLY A 218 18.89 6.17 11.96
N ALA A 219 18.74 6.17 10.63
CA ALA A 219 18.69 4.94 9.85
C ALA A 219 19.97 4.11 9.96
N GLU A 220 19.80 2.85 10.33
CA GLU A 220 20.83 1.83 10.33
C GLU A 220 20.66 0.91 9.14
N PHE A 221 21.76 0.68 8.42
CA PHE A 221 21.81 -0.17 7.24
C PHE A 221 22.80 -1.31 7.47
N LYS A 222 22.34 -2.56 7.41
CA LYS A 222 23.19 -3.74 7.63
C LYS A 222 23.64 -4.37 6.32
N GLY A 223 24.92 -4.70 6.22
CA GLY A 223 25.49 -5.45 5.10
C GLY A 223 25.49 -4.69 3.77
N ILE A 224 25.58 -3.35 3.83
CA ILE A 224 25.71 -2.45 2.68
C ILE A 224 27.15 -1.97 2.57
#